data_AF-A0A838RUL0-F1
#
_entry.id   AF-A0A838RUL0-F1
#
_cell.length_a   1.000
_cell.length_b   1.000
_cell.length_c   1.000
_cell.angle_alpha   90.00
_cell.angle_beta   90.00
_cell.angle_gamma   90.00
#
_symmetry.space_group_name_H-M   'P 1'
#
loop_
_entity.id
_entity.type
_entity.pdbx_description
1 polymer ?
#
loop_
_entity_poly.entity_id
_entity_poly.type
_entity_poly.pdbx_seq_one_letter_code
_entity_poly.pdbx_strand_id
1 'polypeptide(L)'
;MTDLSIAIQHTPHRADRQKWVRAMVAQLRNENPDIPLAVIGDSQREGCWPTHRRALQAAGDASHHLVLQDDLGLCRDFIASVIEVIRARPGNLIALYTNANAVFRARARGESWVEKPGVCGPAMIWPRDWIGEFLEWQDAHIDRNFAWDTVRVSMWLIKTSKRAFATVPSLTQHLGCGFSTLGLNGRSKVAAWYIGANKSALGIDWSQGLGSPQKDSTNIRPEWWQHFHE
;
A
#
# COMPACT_ATOMS: atom_id res chain seq x y z
N MET A 1 1.96 11.82 18.89
CA MET A 1 0.60 11.31 18.63
C MET A 1 0.58 10.86 17.18
N THR A 2 0.09 9.64 16.89
CA THR A 2 -0.01 9.15 15.50
C THR A 2 -1.23 9.79 14.87
N ASP A 3 -1.02 10.64 13.86
CA ASP A 3 -2.07 11.23 13.03
C ASP A 3 -2.04 10.62 11.63
N LEU A 4 -3.21 10.32 11.06
CA LEU A 4 -3.38 9.55 9.85
C LEU A 4 -4.35 10.25 8.89
N SER A 5 -3.91 10.47 7.65
CA SER A 5 -4.79 10.80 6.52
C SER A 5 -4.89 9.63 5.53
N ILE A 6 -5.97 9.59 4.75
CA ILE A 6 -6.26 8.51 3.80
C ILE A 6 -6.54 9.08 2.40
N ALA A 7 -5.97 8.48 1.36
CA ALA A 7 -6.37 8.68 -0.02
C ALA A 7 -6.75 7.35 -0.68
N ILE A 8 -7.87 7.34 -1.42
CA ILE A 8 -8.32 6.19 -2.22
C ILE A 8 -8.15 6.53 -3.70
N GLN A 9 -7.26 5.82 -4.40
CA GLN A 9 -7.13 5.87 -5.84
C GLN A 9 -8.33 5.16 -6.48
N HIS A 10 -9.06 5.87 -7.34
CA HIS A 10 -10.32 5.40 -7.88
C HIS A 10 -10.38 5.47 -9.40
N THR A 11 -10.91 4.42 -10.01
CA THR A 11 -11.29 4.30 -11.42
C THR A 11 -12.82 4.51 -11.53
N PRO A 12 -13.30 5.77 -11.59
CA PRO A 12 -14.72 6.07 -11.43
C PRO A 12 -15.61 5.57 -12.55
N HIS A 13 -15.05 5.25 -13.72
CA HIS A 13 -15.80 4.80 -14.89
C HIS A 13 -16.20 3.31 -14.83
N ARG A 14 -15.83 2.59 -13.77
CA ARG A 14 -16.11 1.16 -13.59
C ARG A 14 -17.11 0.91 -12.46
N ALA A 15 -18.23 0.26 -12.76
CA ALA A 15 -19.32 0.04 -11.80
C ALA A 15 -18.91 -0.82 -10.59
N ASP A 16 -18.06 -1.85 -10.80
CA ASP A 16 -17.50 -2.67 -9.72
C ASP A 16 -16.62 -1.82 -8.78
N ARG A 17 -15.77 -0.98 -9.35
CA ARG A 17 -14.91 -0.05 -8.61
C ARG A 17 -15.71 0.96 -7.80
N GLN A 18 -16.74 1.55 -8.39
CA GLN A 18 -17.63 2.47 -7.66
C GLN A 18 -18.31 1.79 -6.46
N LYS A 19 -18.75 0.53 -6.62
CA LYS A 19 -19.35 -0.25 -5.54
C LYS A 19 -18.34 -0.48 -4.40
N TRP A 20 -17.12 -0.88 -4.72
CA TRP A 20 -16.08 -1.15 -3.73
C TRP A 20 -15.64 0.11 -2.99
N VAL A 21 -15.42 1.25 -3.67
CA VAL A 21 -15.12 2.53 -3.00
C VAL A 21 -16.23 2.95 -2.06
N ARG A 22 -17.51 2.85 -2.48
CA ARG A 22 -18.63 3.21 -1.59
C ARG A 22 -18.64 2.38 -0.31
N ALA A 23 -18.41 1.07 -0.42
CA ALA A 23 -18.32 0.19 0.75
C ALA A 23 -17.12 0.53 1.64
N MET A 24 -15.96 0.78 1.04
CA MET A 24 -14.74 1.16 1.75
C MET A 24 -14.88 2.48 2.49
N VAL A 25 -15.41 3.52 1.82
CA VAL A 25 -15.66 4.84 2.43
C VAL A 25 -16.67 4.73 3.56
N ALA A 26 -17.75 3.97 3.37
CA ALA A 26 -18.74 3.75 4.42
C ALA A 26 -18.12 3.09 5.66
N GLN A 27 -17.28 2.08 5.47
CA GLN A 27 -16.55 1.43 6.57
C GLN A 27 -15.61 2.43 7.28
N LEU A 28 -14.75 3.12 6.53
CA LEU A 28 -13.77 4.06 7.10
C LEU A 28 -14.44 5.19 7.88
N ARG A 29 -15.53 5.76 7.35
CA ARG A 29 -16.31 6.82 8.03
C ARG A 29 -17.07 6.30 9.25
N ASN A 30 -17.53 5.04 9.23
CA ASN A 30 -18.14 4.44 10.41
C ASN A 30 -17.12 4.19 11.53
N GLU A 31 -15.89 3.80 11.18
CA GLU A 31 -14.81 3.60 12.15
C GLU A 31 -14.25 4.92 12.70
N ASN A 32 -14.12 5.94 11.85
CA ASN A 32 -13.71 7.29 12.25
C ASN A 32 -14.33 8.35 11.32
N PRO A 33 -15.40 9.06 11.76
CA PRO A 33 -16.08 10.06 10.95
C PRO A 33 -15.19 11.23 10.54
N ASP A 34 -14.24 11.60 11.41
CA ASP A 34 -13.44 12.83 11.29
C ASP A 34 -12.09 12.60 10.59
N ILE A 35 -11.76 11.35 10.23
CA ILE A 35 -10.48 11.07 9.57
C ILE A 35 -10.37 11.83 8.24
N PRO A 36 -9.25 12.55 7.98
CA PRO A 36 -9.01 13.16 6.68
C PRO A 36 -8.99 12.09 5.60
N LEU A 37 -9.97 12.11 4.70
CA LEU A 37 -10.13 11.11 3.64
C LEU A 37 -10.47 11.78 2.32
N ALA A 38 -9.68 11.47 1.29
CA ALA A 38 -9.90 11.91 -0.09
C ALA A 38 -10.09 10.71 -1.03
N VAL A 39 -11.03 10.83 -1.98
CA VAL A 39 -11.19 9.88 -3.09
C VAL A 39 -10.66 10.55 -4.35
N ILE A 40 -9.58 10.01 -4.91
CA ILE A 40 -8.86 10.57 -6.05
C ILE A 40 -9.22 9.78 -7.30
N GLY A 41 -10.11 10.35 -8.12
CA GLY A 41 -10.61 9.70 -9.33
C GLY A 41 -9.73 9.92 -10.56
N ASP A 42 -9.44 8.84 -11.29
CA ASP A 42 -8.91 8.87 -12.66
C ASP A 42 -10.04 9.13 -13.69
N SER A 43 -10.72 10.27 -13.53
CA SER A 43 -11.86 10.64 -14.39
C SER A 43 -11.45 10.90 -15.83
N GLN A 44 -10.21 11.38 -16.03
CA GLN A 44 -9.65 11.71 -17.34
C GLN A 44 -8.85 10.56 -17.98
N ARG A 45 -8.79 9.39 -17.31
CA ARG A 45 -8.06 8.20 -17.80
C ARG A 45 -6.57 8.47 -18.05
N GLU A 46 -5.96 9.26 -17.17
CA GLU A 46 -4.54 9.59 -17.15
C GLU A 46 -3.70 8.38 -16.71
N GLY A 47 -4.33 7.40 -16.07
CA GLY A 47 -3.72 6.14 -15.66
C GLY A 47 -3.26 6.11 -14.21
N CYS A 48 -2.52 5.04 -13.87
CA CYS A 48 -2.15 4.71 -12.50
C CYS A 48 -1.23 5.75 -11.87
N TRP A 49 -0.12 6.10 -12.53
CA TRP A 49 0.86 7.02 -11.94
C TRP A 49 0.31 8.43 -11.63
N PRO A 50 -0.35 9.16 -12.56
CA PRO A 50 -0.90 10.48 -12.24
C PRO A 50 -1.91 10.47 -11.10
N THR A 51 -2.71 9.41 -11.00
CA THR A 51 -3.69 9.22 -9.92
C THR A 51 -3.00 8.89 -8.60
N HIS A 52 -1.95 8.05 -8.61
CA HIS A 52 -1.14 7.77 -7.44
C HIS A 52 -0.41 9.02 -6.92
N ARG A 53 0.16 9.84 -7.81
CA ARG A 53 0.81 11.10 -7.47
C ARG A 53 -0.15 12.04 -6.75
N ARG A 54 -1.36 12.23 -7.29
CA ARG A 54 -2.41 13.04 -6.65
C ARG A 54 -2.85 12.48 -5.30
N ALA A 55 -2.91 11.15 -5.16
CA ALA A 55 -3.20 10.51 -3.88
C ALA A 55 -2.13 10.83 -2.83
N LEU A 56 -0.84 10.69 -3.17
CA LEU A 56 0.26 11.06 -2.28
C LEU A 56 0.22 12.55 -1.88
N GLN A 57 -0.09 13.44 -2.82
CA GLN A 57 -0.20 14.87 -2.57
C GLN A 57 -1.37 15.25 -1.65
N ALA A 58 -2.37 14.38 -1.48
CA ALA A 58 -3.52 14.60 -0.60
C ALA A 58 -3.21 14.34 0.88
N ALA A 59 -1.96 14.07 1.26
CA ALA A 59 -1.56 13.72 2.62
C ALA A 59 -1.95 14.77 3.69
N GLY A 60 -2.08 16.06 3.32
CA GLY A 60 -2.31 17.13 4.29
C GLY A 60 -1.19 17.14 5.35
N ASP A 61 -1.49 17.55 6.59
CA ASP A 61 -0.49 17.68 7.67
C ASP A 61 -0.33 16.46 8.59
N ALA A 62 -1.04 15.37 8.30
CA ALA A 62 -0.95 14.15 9.08
C ALA A 62 0.47 13.57 9.07
N SER A 63 0.88 12.96 10.19
CA SER A 63 2.20 12.34 10.34
C SER A 63 2.41 11.15 9.41
N HIS A 64 1.33 10.45 9.06
CA HIS A 64 1.31 9.30 8.18
C HIS A 64 0.16 9.43 7.18
N HIS A 65 0.37 8.90 5.99
CA HIS A 65 -0.62 8.91 4.93
C HIS A 65 -0.84 7.50 4.38
N LEU A 66 -2.08 7.03 4.39
CA LEU A 66 -2.47 5.75 3.83
C LEU A 66 -3.02 5.94 2.42
N VAL A 67 -2.37 5.33 1.43
CA VAL A 67 -2.87 5.25 0.06
C VAL A 67 -3.46 3.87 -0.19
N LEU A 68 -4.73 3.84 -0.61
CA LEU A 68 -5.50 2.65 -0.97
C LEU A 68 -5.87 2.66 -2.46
N GLN A 69 -5.99 1.50 -3.08
CA GLN A 69 -6.66 1.33 -4.37
C GLN A 69 -8.12 0.92 -4.15
N ASP A 70 -8.98 1.22 -5.12
CA ASP A 70 -10.43 1.10 -5.03
C ASP A 70 -11.00 -0.32 -5.01
N ASP A 71 -10.20 -1.36 -5.18
CA ASP A 71 -10.61 -2.76 -5.17
C ASP A 71 -10.10 -3.55 -3.97
N LEU A 72 -10.11 -2.90 -2.81
CA LEU A 72 -9.73 -3.55 -1.57
C LEU A 72 -10.93 -3.93 -0.71
N GLY A 73 -10.87 -5.14 -0.17
CA GLY A 73 -11.57 -5.49 1.06
C GLY A 73 -10.67 -5.16 2.25
N LEU A 74 -11.24 -4.50 3.26
CA LEU A 74 -10.57 -4.16 4.50
C LEU A 74 -10.93 -5.17 5.60
N CYS A 75 -10.04 -5.40 6.56
CA CYS A 75 -10.36 -6.15 7.76
C CYS A 75 -11.32 -5.36 8.67
N ARG A 76 -11.81 -5.98 9.74
CA ARG A 76 -12.59 -5.28 10.78
C ARG A 76 -11.65 -4.41 11.62
N ASP A 77 -12.15 -3.28 12.14
CA ASP A 77 -11.40 -2.34 12.98
C ASP A 77 -10.14 -1.84 12.27
N PHE A 78 -10.28 -1.55 10.97
CA PHE A 78 -9.17 -1.33 10.06
C PHE A 78 -8.33 -0.11 10.45
N ILE A 79 -8.94 1.05 10.70
CA ILE A 79 -8.24 2.29 11.07
C ILE A 79 -7.46 2.10 12.37
N ALA A 80 -8.09 1.53 13.39
CA ALA A 80 -7.44 1.27 14.67
C ALA A 80 -6.27 0.28 14.51
N SER A 81 -6.45 -0.76 13.68
CA SER A 81 -5.39 -1.72 13.34
C SER A 81 -4.21 -1.06 12.59
N VAL A 82 -4.50 -0.15 11.66
CA VAL A 82 -3.47 0.63 10.94
C VAL A 82 -2.67 1.50 11.92
N ILE A 83 -3.31 2.11 12.91
CA ILE A 83 -2.62 2.90 13.93
C ILE A 83 -1.64 2.04 14.74
N GLU A 84 -2.01 0.82 15.13
CA GLU A 84 -1.08 -0.09 15.83
C GLU A 84 0.11 -0.51 14.95
N VAL A 85 -0.15 -0.79 13.68
CA VAL A 85 0.89 -1.07 12.68
C VAL A 85 1.87 0.10 12.55
N ILE A 86 1.36 1.33 12.48
CA ILE A 86 2.19 2.54 12.43
C ILE A 86 3.02 2.70 13.71
N ARG A 87 2.42 2.51 14.90
CA ARG A 87 3.14 2.63 16.18
C ARG A 87 4.32 1.67 16.26
N ALA A 88 4.19 0.47 15.71
CA ALA A 88 5.26 -0.51 15.69
C ALA A 88 6.40 -0.16 14.71
N ARG A 89 6.12 0.53 13.59
CA ARG A 89 7.12 0.92 12.58
C ARG A 89 6.87 2.32 11.98
N PRO A 90 6.98 3.41 12.78
CA PRO A 90 6.58 4.75 12.32
C PRO A 90 7.53 5.34 11.25
N GLY A 91 8.78 4.86 11.20
CA GLY A 91 9.79 5.40 10.29
C GLY A 91 9.90 4.70 8.94
N ASN A 92 8.95 3.83 8.57
CA ASN A 92 9.05 3.00 7.38
C ASN A 92 7.81 3.07 6.50
N LEU A 93 8.00 2.82 5.20
CA LEU A 93 6.89 2.52 4.29
C LEU A 93 6.32 1.13 4.65
N ILE A 94 5.00 1.05 4.86
CA ILE A 94 4.34 -0.20 5.25
C ILE A 94 3.31 -0.62 4.21
N ALA A 95 3.42 -1.83 3.68
CA ALA A 95 2.41 -2.44 2.83
C ALA A 95 1.41 -3.26 3.68
N LEU A 96 0.13 -2.95 3.56
CA LEU A 96 -0.96 -3.69 4.25
C LEU A 96 -1.46 -4.90 3.46
N TYR A 97 -0.78 -5.20 2.36
CA TYR A 97 -1.02 -6.29 1.43
C TYR A 97 0.31 -6.87 0.99
N THR A 98 0.39 -8.20 0.91
CA THR A 98 1.46 -8.87 0.17
C THR A 98 1.01 -10.24 -0.30
N ASN A 99 1.42 -10.63 -1.49
CA ASN A 99 1.27 -11.98 -2.03
C ASN A 99 2.59 -12.77 -2.00
N ALA A 100 3.61 -12.26 -1.30
CA ALA A 100 4.92 -12.89 -1.24
C ALA A 100 4.88 -14.21 -0.44
N ASN A 101 5.55 -15.25 -0.95
CA ASN A 101 5.70 -16.53 -0.26
C ASN A 101 6.43 -16.42 1.09
N ALA A 102 7.21 -15.35 1.29
CA ALA A 102 7.87 -15.05 2.56
C ALA A 102 6.89 -14.96 3.74
N VAL A 103 5.62 -14.61 3.49
CA VAL A 103 4.56 -14.56 4.50
C VAL A 103 4.40 -15.88 5.25
N PHE A 104 4.48 -17.02 4.56
CA PHE A 104 4.29 -18.32 5.20
C PHE A 104 5.44 -18.66 6.16
N ARG A 105 6.67 -18.25 5.83
CA ARG A 105 7.83 -18.40 6.72
C ARG A 105 7.75 -17.46 7.91
N ALA A 106 7.38 -16.20 7.71
CA ALA A 106 7.21 -15.24 8.79
C ALA A 106 6.13 -15.73 9.78
N ARG A 107 4.98 -16.18 9.24
CA ARG A 107 3.90 -16.78 10.03
C ARG A 107 4.36 -18.01 10.81
N ALA A 108 5.10 -18.92 10.19
CA ALA A 108 5.62 -20.11 10.87
C ALA A 108 6.58 -19.76 12.02
N ARG A 109 7.22 -18.60 11.96
CA ARG A 109 8.12 -18.06 13.00
C ARG A 109 7.39 -17.17 14.01
N GLY A 110 6.07 -16.97 13.87
CA GLY A 110 5.29 -16.07 14.73
C GLY A 110 5.58 -14.58 14.50
N GLU A 111 6.18 -14.21 13.36
CA GLU A 111 6.53 -12.83 13.04
C GLU A 111 5.36 -12.09 12.38
N SER A 112 5.27 -10.79 12.63
CA SER A 112 4.22 -9.91 12.09
C SER A 112 4.66 -9.11 10.87
N TRP A 113 5.89 -9.36 10.36
CA TRP A 113 6.50 -8.55 9.32
C TRP A 113 7.24 -9.38 8.28
N VAL A 114 7.18 -8.91 7.04
CA VAL A 114 8.11 -9.29 5.98
C VAL A 114 8.85 -8.03 5.51
N GLU A 115 10.18 -8.04 5.54
CA GLU A 115 10.99 -6.98 4.94
C GLU A 115 10.99 -7.11 3.42
N LYS A 116 10.80 -5.98 2.75
CA LYS A 116 10.61 -5.87 1.31
C LYS A 116 11.67 -4.93 0.72
N PRO A 117 12.47 -5.36 -0.29
CA PRO A 117 13.38 -4.46 -1.00
C PRO A 117 12.61 -3.47 -1.88
N GLY A 118 11.41 -3.84 -2.33
CA GLY A 118 10.46 -3.01 -3.04
C GLY A 118 9.03 -3.42 -2.70
N VAL A 119 8.08 -2.52 -2.90
CA VAL A 119 6.66 -2.74 -2.60
C VAL A 119 5.89 -3.18 -3.85
N CYS A 120 4.92 -4.05 -3.61
CA CYS A 120 3.93 -4.38 -4.61
C CYS A 120 2.58 -4.40 -3.92
N GLY A 121 1.62 -3.64 -4.44
CA GLY A 121 0.24 -3.82 -4.08
C GLY A 121 -0.55 -2.55 -3.77
N PRO A 122 -1.82 -2.77 -3.40
CA PRO A 122 -2.85 -1.74 -3.43
C PRO A 122 -2.98 -0.90 -2.16
N ALA A 123 -2.26 -1.20 -1.08
CA ALA A 123 -2.43 -0.55 0.22
C ALA A 123 -1.08 -0.25 0.89
N MET A 124 -0.72 1.03 0.99
CA MET A 124 0.57 1.47 1.50
C MET A 124 0.44 2.66 2.46
N ILE A 125 1.07 2.56 3.62
CA ILE A 125 1.24 3.64 4.59
C ILE A 125 2.59 4.30 4.35
N TRP A 126 2.57 5.62 4.24
CA TRP A 126 3.72 6.49 4.04
C TRP A 126 3.99 7.31 5.29
N PRO A 127 5.22 7.33 5.81
CA PRO A 127 5.67 8.44 6.64
C PRO A 127 5.55 9.74 5.83
N ARG A 128 4.97 10.79 6.40
CA ARG A 128 4.73 12.05 5.68
C ARG A 128 5.99 12.60 5.01
N ASP A 129 7.11 12.59 5.74
CA ASP A 129 8.38 13.17 5.28
C ASP A 129 8.97 12.42 4.08
N TRP A 130 8.56 11.16 3.85
CA TRP A 130 9.01 10.37 2.70
C TRP A 130 8.31 10.76 1.40
N ILE A 131 7.14 11.39 1.47
CA ILE A 131 6.32 11.69 0.28
C ILE A 131 7.02 12.73 -0.61
N GLY A 132 7.46 13.85 -0.02
CA GLY A 132 8.17 14.90 -0.75
C GLY A 132 9.47 14.36 -1.37
N GLU A 133 10.27 13.68 -0.55
CA GLU A 133 11.52 13.04 -0.97
C GLU A 133 11.30 12.09 -2.16
N PHE A 134 10.29 11.21 -2.09
CA PHE A 134 9.98 10.29 -3.18
C PHE A 134 9.52 11.01 -4.44
N LEU A 135 8.61 11.99 -4.33
CA LEU A 135 8.06 12.70 -5.48
C LEU A 135 9.14 13.48 -6.23
N GLU A 136 10.03 14.15 -5.51
CA GLU A 136 11.21 14.84 -6.07
C GLU A 136 12.16 13.84 -6.73
N TRP A 137 12.49 12.74 -6.03
CA TRP A 137 13.40 11.73 -6.56
C TRP A 137 12.85 11.12 -7.85
N GLN A 138 11.58 10.74 -7.92
CA GLN A 138 11.03 10.09 -9.10
C GLN A 138 10.89 11.05 -10.29
N ASP A 139 10.68 12.35 -10.06
CA ASP A 139 10.63 13.36 -11.12
C ASP A 139 12.00 13.55 -11.77
N ALA A 140 13.09 13.39 -11.00
CA ALA A 140 14.46 13.47 -11.48
C ALA A 140 14.95 12.19 -12.18
N HIS A 141 14.56 11.01 -11.68
CA HIS A 141 15.23 9.76 -12.06
C HIS A 141 14.38 8.78 -12.86
N ILE A 142 13.06 8.98 -13.00
CA ILE A 142 12.21 8.00 -13.70
C ILE A 142 11.56 8.63 -14.92
N ASP A 143 11.58 7.91 -16.05
CA ASP A 143 10.86 8.29 -17.27
C ASP A 143 9.40 8.67 -16.93
N ARG A 144 9.01 9.89 -17.27
CA ARG A 144 7.65 10.42 -17.07
C ARG A 144 6.54 9.54 -17.63
N ASN A 145 6.82 8.76 -18.68
CA ASN A 145 5.84 7.89 -19.32
C ASN A 145 5.70 6.52 -18.66
N PHE A 146 6.55 6.19 -17.68
CA PHE A 146 6.52 4.89 -17.02
C PHE A 146 5.30 4.76 -16.08
N ALA A 147 4.28 4.01 -16.48
CA ALA A 147 2.97 4.06 -15.81
C ALA A 147 2.90 3.37 -14.42
N TRP A 148 3.91 2.59 -14.04
CA TRP A 148 3.84 1.66 -12.90
C TRP A 148 4.21 2.34 -11.58
N ASP A 149 3.20 2.87 -10.89
CA ASP A 149 3.30 3.54 -9.58
C ASP A 149 4.16 2.77 -8.54
N THR A 150 3.78 1.54 -8.19
CA THR A 150 4.47 0.73 -7.18
C THR A 150 5.89 0.34 -7.58
N VAL A 151 6.18 0.29 -8.89
CA VAL A 151 7.54 0.05 -9.39
C VAL A 151 8.39 1.30 -9.23
N ARG A 152 7.86 2.50 -9.48
CA ARG A 152 8.55 3.77 -9.17
C ARG A 152 8.96 3.83 -7.70
N VAL A 153 8.04 3.48 -6.79
CA VAL A 153 8.31 3.42 -5.35
C VAL A 153 9.40 2.39 -5.04
N SER A 154 9.34 1.21 -5.66
CA SER A 154 10.34 0.16 -5.46
C SER A 154 11.73 0.57 -5.94
N MET A 155 11.84 1.23 -7.09
CA MET A 155 13.12 1.76 -7.58
C MET A 155 13.71 2.77 -6.61
N TRP A 156 12.88 3.69 -6.09
CA TRP A 156 13.30 4.66 -5.09
C TRP A 156 13.83 3.99 -3.82
N LEU A 157 13.08 3.02 -3.26
CA LEU A 157 13.51 2.28 -2.07
C LEU A 157 14.87 1.59 -2.29
N ILE A 158 15.03 0.93 -3.43
CA ILE A 158 16.27 0.22 -3.77
C ILE A 158 17.44 1.19 -3.93
N LYS A 159 17.25 2.28 -4.69
CA LYS A 159 18.32 3.26 -4.99
C LYS A 159 18.71 4.12 -3.78
N THR A 160 17.78 4.36 -2.87
CA THR A 160 18.03 5.12 -1.62
C THR A 160 18.36 4.22 -0.43
N SER A 161 18.47 2.90 -0.63
CA SER A 161 18.70 1.92 0.44
C SER A 161 17.66 1.95 1.57
N LYS A 162 16.48 2.51 1.31
CA LYS A 162 15.34 2.45 2.23
C LYS A 162 14.67 1.09 2.13
N ARG A 163 13.94 0.72 3.19
CA ARG A 163 13.22 -0.55 3.28
C ARG A 163 11.74 -0.30 3.50
N ALA A 164 10.93 -1.20 2.94
CA ALA A 164 9.53 -1.30 3.24
C ALA A 164 9.23 -2.59 4.00
N PHE A 165 8.09 -2.64 4.67
CA PHE A 165 7.64 -3.81 5.42
C PHE A 165 6.21 -4.16 5.07
N ALA A 166 5.93 -5.43 4.82
CA ALA A 166 4.57 -5.91 4.65
C ALA A 166 4.05 -6.54 5.96
N THR A 167 2.79 -6.28 6.30
CA THR A 167 2.18 -6.88 7.49
C THR A 167 1.90 -8.37 7.29
N VAL A 168 2.06 -9.14 8.37
CA VAL A 168 1.73 -10.56 8.45
C VAL A 168 0.79 -10.77 9.64
N PRO A 169 -0.51 -11.03 9.42
CA PRO A 169 -1.22 -11.14 8.14
C PRO A 169 -1.38 -9.79 7.41
N SER A 170 -1.75 -9.86 6.12
CA SER A 170 -2.25 -8.69 5.39
C SER A 170 -3.57 -8.20 6.00
N LEU A 171 -3.73 -6.88 6.09
CA LEU A 171 -4.95 -6.22 6.58
C LEU A 171 -5.93 -5.86 5.46
N THR A 172 -5.49 -6.01 4.21
CA THR A 172 -6.33 -5.79 3.02
C THR A 172 -6.25 -6.97 2.06
N GLN A 173 -7.28 -7.11 1.24
CA GLN A 173 -7.39 -8.15 0.22
C GLN A 173 -7.85 -7.55 -1.11
N HIS A 174 -7.19 -7.95 -2.19
CA HIS A 174 -7.53 -7.52 -3.53
C HIS A 174 -8.81 -8.22 -4.02
N LEU A 175 -9.86 -7.45 -4.29
CA LEU A 175 -11.16 -7.91 -4.81
C LEU A 175 -11.14 -7.99 -6.35
N GLY A 176 -10.45 -7.05 -7.00
CA GLY A 176 -10.37 -6.92 -8.46
C GLY A 176 -9.30 -7.74 -9.17
N CYS A 177 -8.84 -8.87 -8.62
CA CYS A 177 -7.66 -9.61 -9.11
C CYS A 177 -7.77 -10.06 -10.59
N GLY A 178 -8.99 -10.14 -11.13
CA GLY A 178 -9.26 -10.46 -12.53
C GLY A 178 -9.20 -9.29 -13.52
N PHE A 179 -9.14 -8.04 -13.06
CA PHE A 179 -9.26 -6.86 -13.92
C PHE A 179 -8.37 -5.69 -13.45
N SER A 180 -7.21 -5.51 -14.08
CA SER A 180 -6.21 -4.47 -13.83
C SER A 180 -6.13 -3.48 -14.99
N THR A 181 -6.01 -2.19 -14.67
CA THR A 181 -5.78 -1.12 -15.65
C THR A 181 -4.50 -1.30 -16.46
N LEU A 182 -3.51 -2.00 -15.89
CA LEU A 182 -2.22 -2.27 -16.54
C LEU A 182 -2.16 -3.66 -17.18
N GLY A 183 -3.31 -4.33 -17.35
CA GLY A 183 -3.40 -5.65 -18.00
C GLY A 183 -2.83 -6.82 -17.20
N LEU A 184 -2.31 -6.58 -15.99
CA LEU A 184 -1.84 -7.66 -15.13
C LEU A 184 -3.00 -8.33 -14.39
N ASN A 185 -3.76 -9.16 -15.09
CA ASN A 185 -4.86 -9.94 -14.52
C ASN A 185 -4.33 -11.28 -14.00
N GLY A 186 -4.79 -11.73 -12.83
CA GLY A 186 -4.39 -13.02 -12.31
C GLY A 186 -5.08 -13.38 -11.00
N ARG A 187 -5.67 -14.58 -10.94
CA ARG A 187 -6.34 -15.08 -9.72
C ARG A 187 -5.39 -15.21 -8.52
N SER A 188 -4.08 -15.26 -8.77
CA SER A 188 -3.03 -15.26 -7.74
C SER A 188 -2.71 -13.88 -7.17
N LYS A 189 -3.33 -12.80 -7.67
CA LYS A 189 -3.17 -11.43 -7.16
C LYS A 189 -4.03 -11.19 -5.92
N VAL A 190 -3.96 -12.10 -4.98
CA VAL A 190 -4.61 -12.06 -3.67
C VAL A 190 -3.53 -12.07 -2.60
N ALA A 191 -3.84 -11.59 -1.39
CA ALA A 191 -2.88 -11.63 -0.30
C ALA A 191 -2.54 -13.10 0.00
N ALA A 192 -1.26 -13.39 0.24
CA ALA A 192 -0.79 -14.74 0.57
C ALA A 192 -1.44 -15.23 1.87
N TRP A 193 -1.67 -14.31 2.81
CA TRP A 193 -2.48 -14.54 4.00
C TRP A 193 -3.20 -13.25 4.41
N TYR A 194 -4.49 -13.19 4.11
CA TYR A 194 -5.38 -12.14 4.59
C TYR A 194 -5.95 -12.51 5.96
N ILE A 195 -6.02 -11.56 6.89
CA ILE A 195 -6.61 -11.78 8.22
C ILE A 195 -8.11 -12.14 8.15
N GLY A 196 -8.81 -11.67 7.12
CA GLY A 196 -10.24 -11.88 6.90
C GLY A 196 -11.07 -10.63 7.20
N ALA A 197 -12.12 -10.40 6.40
CA ALA A 197 -12.96 -9.20 6.50
C ALA A 197 -13.67 -9.05 7.85
N ASN A 198 -13.99 -10.17 8.51
CA ASN A 198 -14.68 -10.19 9.80
C ASN A 198 -13.71 -10.35 11.00
N LYS A 199 -12.40 -10.18 10.78
CA LYS A 199 -11.38 -10.33 11.82
C LYS A 199 -10.69 -8.98 12.06
N SER A 200 -10.33 -8.76 13.31
CA SER A 200 -9.64 -7.55 13.79
C SER A 200 -8.16 -7.82 13.98
N ALA A 201 -7.32 -6.82 13.72
CA ALA A 201 -5.88 -6.90 13.94
C ALA A 201 -5.42 -6.32 15.29
N LEU A 202 -6.35 -5.82 16.12
CA LEU A 202 -6.03 -5.19 17.42
C LEU A 202 -5.42 -6.15 18.45
N GLY A 203 -5.54 -7.46 18.27
CA GLY A 203 -4.94 -8.47 19.14
C GLY A 203 -3.59 -9.00 18.65
N ILE A 204 -3.04 -8.45 17.56
CA ILE A 204 -1.76 -8.90 17.00
C ILE A 204 -0.62 -8.17 17.71
N ASP A 205 0.35 -8.94 18.18
CA ASP A 205 1.60 -8.39 18.70
C ASP A 205 2.52 -7.95 17.55
N TRP A 206 2.38 -6.69 17.14
CA TRP A 206 3.18 -6.09 16.08
C TRP A 206 4.67 -5.90 16.45
N SER A 207 5.10 -6.23 17.67
CA SER A 207 6.51 -6.22 18.04
C SER A 207 7.28 -7.44 17.51
N GLN A 208 6.56 -8.51 17.14
CA GLN A 208 7.17 -9.76 16.70
C GLN A 208 7.85 -9.62 15.34
N GLY A 209 9.17 -9.84 15.31
CA GLY A 209 9.98 -9.70 14.10
C GLY A 209 10.41 -8.27 13.78
N LEU A 210 10.39 -7.33 14.74
CA LEU A 210 10.84 -5.96 14.50
C LEU A 210 12.33 -5.88 14.10
N GLY A 211 13.21 -6.55 14.87
CA GLY A 211 14.66 -6.48 14.70
C GLY A 211 15.25 -7.41 13.62
N SER A 212 14.59 -8.53 13.32
CA SER A 212 15.05 -9.50 12.31
C SER A 212 13.88 -10.14 11.55
N PRO A 213 13.09 -9.35 10.81
CA PRO A 213 11.94 -9.85 10.06
C PRO A 213 12.36 -10.83 8.96
N GLN A 214 11.45 -11.74 8.60
CA GLN A 214 11.59 -12.53 7.40
C GLN A 214 11.78 -11.64 6.16
N LYS A 215 12.84 -11.89 5.40
CA LYS A 215 13.12 -11.15 4.17
C LYS A 215 12.41 -11.76 2.97
N ASP A 216 11.87 -10.91 2.12
CA ASP A 216 11.46 -11.25 0.76
C ASP A 216 12.62 -11.00 -0.20
N SER A 217 13.00 -12.01 -0.96
CA SER A 217 14.06 -11.93 -1.97
C SER A 217 13.54 -11.53 -3.35
N THR A 218 12.23 -11.28 -3.49
CA THR A 218 11.62 -10.89 -4.76
C THR A 218 12.08 -9.50 -5.14
N ASN A 219 12.82 -9.40 -6.25
CA ASN A 219 13.25 -8.14 -6.82
C ASN A 219 12.25 -7.65 -7.87
N ILE A 220 12.33 -6.36 -8.20
CA ILE A 220 11.63 -5.83 -9.37
C ILE A 220 12.23 -6.39 -10.65
N ARG A 221 11.45 -6.41 -11.74
CA ARG A 221 11.89 -7.04 -12.98
C ARG A 221 13.07 -6.28 -13.61
N PRO A 222 14.11 -6.97 -14.12
CA PRO A 222 15.29 -6.31 -14.69
C PRO A 222 14.95 -5.29 -15.78
N GLU A 223 13.97 -5.60 -16.64
CA GLU A 223 13.57 -4.73 -17.75
C GLU A 223 13.01 -3.39 -17.29
N TRP A 224 12.47 -3.28 -16.06
CA TRP A 224 11.95 -2.01 -15.60
C TRP A 224 13.05 -0.98 -15.33
N TRP A 225 14.28 -1.42 -15.05
CA TRP A 225 15.42 -0.51 -14.83
C TRP A 225 15.80 0.31 -16.06
N GLN A 226 15.34 -0.05 -17.26
CA GLN A 226 15.53 0.78 -18.46
C GLN A 226 14.82 2.15 -18.37
N HIS A 227 13.85 2.29 -17.45
CA HIS A 227 13.11 3.55 -17.21
C HIS A 227 13.74 4.42 -16.11
N PHE A 228 14.84 3.97 -15.51
CA PHE A 228 15.62 4.73 -14.54
C PHE A 228 16.76 5.49 -15.23
N HIS A 229 17.01 6.71 -14.78
CA HIS A 229 18.07 7.61 -15.23
C HIS A 229 18.87 8.06 -14.00
N GLU A 230 20.19 8.14 -14.15
CA GLU A 230 21.12 8.61 -13.11
C GLU A 230 21.16 10.13 -13.00
#